data_AF-A0A9E0HJ64-F1
#
_entry.id   AF-A0A9E0HJ64-F1
#
_cell.length_a   1.000
_cell.length_b   1.000
_cell.length_c   1.000
_cell.angle_alpha   90.00
_cell.angle_beta   90.00
_cell.angle_gamma   90.00
#
_symmetry.space_group_name_H-M   'P 1'
#
loop_
_entity.id
_entity.type
_entity.pdbx_description
1 polymer ?
#
loop_
_entity_poly.entity_id
_entity_poly.type
_entity_poly.pdbx_seq_one_letter_code
_entity_poly.pdbx_strand_id
1 'polypeptide(L)'
;MRFFERGNVVLIAGRQPTDGSPDLRTYLKQDAQGGVSSLHNAPVALHGDSLFFTTMTNRGAITYAGSIHGDSLRFLKHSTVTGKQAELVYWFLKD
;
A
#
# COMPACT_ATOMS: atom_id res chain seq x y z
N MET A 1 -3.31 2.06 -4.48
CA MET A 1 -2.21 2.57 -3.63
C MET A 1 -1.79 3.90 -4.21
N ARG A 2 -1.51 4.90 -3.38
CA ARG A 2 -1.01 6.21 -3.80
C ARG A 2 0.13 6.64 -2.87
N PHE A 3 1.22 7.13 -3.46
CA PHE A 3 2.32 7.76 -2.74
C PHE A 3 2.10 9.26 -2.72
N PHE A 4 2.49 9.90 -1.62
CA PHE A 4 2.40 11.34 -1.44
C PHE A 4 3.77 11.93 -1.16
N GLU A 5 3.97 13.17 -1.60
CA GLU A 5 5.24 13.90 -1.46
C GLU A 5 5.65 14.08 0.01
N ARG A 6 4.69 14.05 0.94
CA ARG A 6 4.96 14.07 2.39
C ARG A 6 5.58 12.78 2.93
N GLY A 7 5.90 11.80 2.08
CA GLY A 7 6.60 10.58 2.47
C GLY A 7 5.69 9.52 3.07
N ASN A 8 4.40 9.54 2.75
CA ASN A 8 3.46 8.50 3.17
C ASN A 8 2.84 7.79 1.97
N VAL A 9 2.43 6.54 2.19
CA VAL A 9 1.65 5.74 1.25
C VAL A 9 0.27 5.51 1.85
N VAL A 10 -0.74 5.69 1.00
CA VAL A 10 -2.10 5.28 1.32
C VAL A 10 -2.47 4.09 0.45
N LEU A 11 -2.90 3.01 1.09
CA LEU A 11 -3.33 1.79 0.44
C LEU A 11 -4.63 1.28 1.03
N ILE A 12 -5.35 0.51 0.22
CA ILE A 12 -6.57 -0.16 0.64
C ILE A 12 -6.32 -1.65 0.45
N ALA A 13 -6.34 -2.40 1.54
CA ALA A 13 -6.23 -3.85 1.52
C ALA A 13 -7.62 -4.45 1.24
N GLY A 14 -8.00 -4.49 -0.05
CA GLY A 14 -9.28 -5.02 -0.47
C GLY A 14 -9.45 -4.94 -1.98
N ARG A 15 -10.43 -5.68 -2.50
CA ARG A 15 -10.84 -5.58 -3.91
C ARG A 15 -11.95 -4.54 -4.01
N GLN A 16 -11.92 -3.72 -5.07
CA GLN A 16 -13.07 -2.88 -5.42
C GLN A 16 -14.29 -3.81 -5.54
N PRO A 17 -15.37 -3.57 -4.78
CA PRO A 17 -16.59 -4.35 -4.96
C PRO A 17 -17.21 -3.97 -6.32
N THR A 18 -17.76 -4.98 -6.99
CA THR A 18 -18.29 -4.83 -8.36
C THR A 18 -19.68 -4.18 -8.43
N ASP A 19 -20.26 -3.80 -7.29
CA ASP A 19 -21.67 -3.44 -7.11
C ASP A 19 -21.96 -1.93 -7.09
N GLY A 20 -21.14 -1.13 -7.77
CA GLY A 20 -21.35 0.32 -7.87
C GLY A 20 -20.98 1.11 -6.60
N SER A 21 -20.30 0.45 -5.66
CA SER A 21 -19.63 1.10 -4.54
C SER A 21 -18.58 2.12 -5.02
N PRO A 22 -18.35 3.20 -4.25
CA PRO A 22 -17.49 4.31 -4.65
C PRO A 22 -16.09 3.86 -5.06
N ASP A 23 -15.54 4.50 -6.10
CA ASP A 23 -14.18 4.24 -6.59
C ASP A 23 -13.19 4.34 -5.43
N LEU A 24 -12.47 3.24 -5.16
CA LEU A 24 -11.50 3.13 -4.08
C LEU A 24 -10.41 4.21 -4.18
N ARG A 25 -10.14 4.76 -5.37
CA ARG A 25 -9.21 5.89 -5.56
C ARG A 25 -9.61 7.13 -4.79
N THR A 26 -10.91 7.37 -4.60
CA THR A 26 -11.43 8.57 -3.91
C THR A 26 -11.04 8.59 -2.42
N TYR A 27 -10.73 7.43 -1.84
CA TYR A 27 -10.27 7.29 -0.45
C TYR A 27 -8.75 7.44 -0.30
N LEU A 28 -8.00 7.42 -1.41
CA LEU A 28 -6.54 7.60 -1.41
C LEU A 28 -6.21 9.09 -1.30
N LYS A 29 -6.45 9.65 -0.11
CA LYS A 29 -6.14 11.04 0.24
C LYS A 29 -4.95 11.07 1.20
N GLN A 30 -4.12 12.09 1.11
CA GLN A 30 -2.89 12.19 1.89
C GLN A 30 -3.13 12.10 3.41
N ASP A 31 -4.20 12.75 3.88
CA ASP A 31 -4.57 12.81 5.30
C ASP A 31 -5.62 11.75 5.67
N ALA A 32 -5.72 10.68 4.87
CA ALA A 32 -6.62 9.57 5.15
C ALA A 32 -6.33 8.97 6.54
N GLN A 33 -7.35 8.91 7.39
CA GLN A 33 -7.25 8.21 8.66
C GLN A 33 -7.25 6.70 8.41
N GLY A 34 -6.20 6.02 8.85
CA GLY A 34 -6.13 4.56 8.80
C GLY A 34 -7.17 3.90 9.72
N GLY A 35 -7.51 2.65 9.42
CA GLY A 35 -8.38 1.83 10.28
C GLY A 35 -9.85 1.75 9.83
N VAL A 36 -10.29 2.62 8.91
CA VAL A 36 -11.59 2.52 8.25
C VAL A 36 -11.43 1.70 6.96
N SER A 37 -12.24 0.67 6.73
CA SER A 37 -12.33 -0.05 5.44
C SER A 37 -11.02 -0.59 4.86
N SER A 38 -10.17 -1.23 5.68
CA SER A 38 -8.85 -1.72 5.24
C SER A 38 -7.94 -0.64 4.63
N LEU A 39 -8.23 0.63 4.88
CA LEU A 39 -7.42 1.78 4.50
C LEU A 39 -6.26 1.89 5.48
N HIS A 40 -5.05 1.94 4.93
CA HIS A 40 -3.83 2.17 5.69
C HIS A 40 -3.15 3.42 5.16
N ASN A 41 -2.72 4.28 6.08
CA ASN A 41 -1.85 5.40 5.82
C ASN A 41 -0.57 5.18 6.61
N ALA A 42 0.53 4.92 5.91
CA ALA A 42 1.78 4.49 6.53
C ALA A 42 2.93 5.38 6.05
N PRO A 43 3.87 5.75 6.94
CA PRO A 43 5.11 6.39 6.52
C PRO A 43 5.93 5.44 5.65
N VAL A 44 6.64 6.00 4.67
CA VAL A 44 7.50 5.27 3.74
C VAL A 44 8.94 5.70 3.95
N ALA A 45 9.82 4.72 4.14
CA ALA A 45 11.26 4.92 4.10
C ALA A 45 11.78 4.64 2.69
N LEU A 46 12.59 5.57 2.17
CA LEU A 46 13.25 5.47 0.88
C LEU A 46 14.74 5.19 1.06
N HIS A 47 15.25 4.17 0.37
CA HIS A 47 16.67 3.84 0.33
C HIS A 47 17.07 3.53 -1.11
N GLY A 48 17.63 4.53 -1.82
CA GLY A 48 17.88 4.43 -3.26
C GLY A 48 16.57 4.18 -4.02
N ASP A 49 16.55 3.15 -4.86
CA ASP A 49 15.35 2.74 -5.64
C ASP A 49 14.42 1.79 -4.88
N SER A 50 14.63 1.66 -3.56
CA SER A 50 13.84 0.79 -2.69
C SER A 50 12.92 1.56 -1.75
N LEU A 51 11.72 1.02 -1.54
CA LEU A 51 10.65 1.59 -0.74
C LEU A 51 10.26 0.62 0.37
N PHE A 52 10.21 1.09 1.62
CA PHE A 52 9.86 0.25 2.76
C PHE A 52 8.76 0.89 3.59
N PHE A 53 7.73 0.12 3.91
CA PHE A 53 6.68 0.56 4.84
C PHE A 53 5.99 -0.62 5.51
N THR A 54 5.26 -0.32 6.58
CA THR A 54 4.54 -1.30 7.38
C THR A 54 3.10 -0.86 7.58
N THR A 55 2.15 -1.77 7.37
CA THR A 55 0.74 -1.55 7.71
C THR A 55 0.33 -2.38 8.91
N MET A 56 -0.46 -1.78 9.77
CA MET A 56 -1.05 -2.46 10.93
C MET A 56 -2.41 -3.05 10.58
N THR A 57 -2.64 -4.28 11.01
CA THR A 57 -3.93 -4.97 10.99
C THR A 57 -4.32 -5.33 12.41
N ASN A 58 -5.59 -5.70 12.63
CA ASN A 58 -6.08 -6.09 13.96
C ASN A 58 -5.31 -7.26 14.59
N ARG A 59 -4.62 -8.07 13.78
CA ARG A 59 -3.91 -9.28 14.25
C ARG A 59 -2.38 -9.14 14.22
N GLY A 60 -1.85 -8.01 13.73
CA GLY A 60 -0.41 -7.77 13.63
C GLY A 60 -0.03 -6.98 12.38
N ALA A 61 1.24 -7.03 12.01
CA ALA A 61 1.80 -6.18 10.98
C ALA A 61 1.97 -6.88 9.63
N ILE A 62 1.99 -6.09 8.58
CA ILE A 62 2.42 -6.51 7.26
C ILE A 62 3.50 -5.55 6.81
N THR A 63 4.69 -6.08 6.51
CA THR A 63 5.81 -5.31 5.99
C THR A 63 5.85 -5.41 4.47
N TYR A 64 6.28 -4.33 3.83
CA TYR A 64 6.43 -4.22 2.40
C TYR A 64 7.85 -3.77 2.10
N ALA A 65 8.56 -4.55 1.31
CA ALA A 65 9.87 -4.21 0.76
C ALA A 65 9.73 -4.10 -0.76
N GLY A 66 9.85 -2.88 -1.26
CA GLY A 66 9.58 -2.51 -2.64
C GLY A 66 10.83 -2.15 -3.40
N SER A 67 10.84 -2.41 -4.70
CA SER A 67 11.85 -1.91 -5.63
C SER A 67 11.18 -1.43 -6.91
N ILE A 68 11.66 -0.31 -7.45
CA ILE A 68 11.16 0.25 -8.71
C ILE A 68 11.81 -0.49 -9.89
N HIS A 69 11.00 -0.90 -10.86
CA HIS A 69 11.41 -1.59 -12.08
C HIS A 69 10.74 -0.94 -13.28
N GLY A 70 11.39 0.07 -13.88
CA GLY A 70 10.86 0.79 -15.03
C GLY A 70 9.53 1.48 -14.71
N ASP A 71 8.44 0.98 -15.30
CA ASP A 71 7.07 1.47 -15.14
C ASP A 71 6.27 0.70 -14.06
N SER A 72 6.94 -0.16 -13.30
CA SER A 72 6.34 -0.97 -12.25
C SER A 72 7.05 -0.85 -10.92
N LEU A 73 6.32 -1.17 -9.86
CA LEU A 73 6.80 -1.25 -8.49
C LEU A 73 6.47 -2.64 -7.97
N ARG A 74 7.51 -3.39 -7.61
CA ARG A 74 7.39 -4.76 -7.09
C ARG A 74 7.60 -4.75 -5.59
N PHE A 75 6.66 -5.33 -4.86
CA PHE A 75 6.73 -5.49 -3.41
C PHE A 75 6.81 -6.96 -3.02
N LEU A 76 7.79 -7.28 -2.19
CA LEU A 76 7.71 -8.44 -1.31
C LEU A 76 6.90 -8.04 -0.08
N LYS A 77 5.67 -8.56 -0.01
CA LYS A 77 4.78 -8.41 1.15
C LYS A 77 5.01 -9.56 2.10
N HIS A 78 5.22 -9.28 3.39
CA HIS A 78 5.40 -10.29 4.43
C HIS A 78 4.41 -10.05 5.58
N SER A 79 3.62 -11.07 5.93
CA SER A 79 2.71 -11.05 7.07
C SER A 79 3.44 -11.52 8.32
N THR A 80 3.64 -10.64 9.31
CA THR A 80 4.26 -11.04 10.57
C THR A 80 3.37 -11.97 11.42
N VAL A 81 2.07 -12.00 11.12
CA VAL A 81 1.08 -12.85 11.79
C VAL A 81 1.17 -14.30 11.34
N THR A 82 1.40 -14.53 10.04
CA THR A 82 1.34 -15.87 9.45
C THR A 82 2.69 -16.36 8.91
N GLY A 83 3.71 -15.50 8.88
CA GLY A 83 5.00 -15.75 8.24
C GLY A 83 4.94 -15.83 6.71
N LYS A 84 3.75 -15.70 6.11
CA LYS A 84 3.57 -15.84 4.66
C LYS A 84 4.13 -14.64 3.91
N GLN A 85 4.71 -14.93 2.75
CA GLN A 85 5.20 -13.93 1.81
C GLN A 85 4.41 -14.00 0.50
N ALA A 86 4.26 -12.85 -0.16
CA ALA A 86 3.66 -12.74 -1.47
C ALA A 86 4.33 -11.60 -2.26
N GLU A 87 4.54 -11.81 -3.55
CA GLU A 87 4.96 -10.74 -4.46
C GLU A 87 3.72 -10.00 -4.99
N LEU A 88 3.79 -8.67 -5.01
CA LEU A 88 2.78 -7.80 -5.58
C LEU A 88 3.43 -6.89 -6.62
N VAL A 89 2.82 -6.79 -7.79
CA VAL A 89 3.26 -5.89 -8.84
C VAL A 89 2.22 -4.79 -9.01
N TYR A 90 2.66 -3.54 -8.88
CA TYR A 90 1.85 -2.36 -9.15
C TYR A 90 2.42 -1.64 -10.37
N TRP A 91 1.55 -1.28 -11.31
CA TRP A 91 1.92 -0.49 -12.48
C TRP A 91 1.66 0.99 -12.21
N PHE A 92 2.59 1.86 -12.60
CA PHE A 92 2.37 3.29 -12.49
C PHE A 92 1.29 3.73 -13.47
N LEU A 93 0.31 4.45 -12.96
CA LEU A 93 -0.67 5.15 -13.78
C LEU A 93 -0.23 6.60 -13.88
N LYS A 94 -0.25 7.15 -15.09
CA LYS A 94 -0.11 8.59 -15.30
C LYS A 94 -1.39 9.25 -14.77
N ASP A 95 -1.22 10.27 -13.94
CA ASP A 95 -2.32 11.17 -13.54
C ASP A 95 -2.79 12.00 -14.74
#